data_AF-A0AAU1SBA7-F1
#
_entry.id   AF-A0AAU1SBA7-F1
#
_cell.length_a   1.000
_cell.length_b   1.000
_cell.length_c   1.000
_cell.angle_alpha   90.00
_cell.angle_beta   90.00
_cell.angle_gamma   90.00
#
_symmetry.space_group_name_H-M   'P 1'
#
loop_
_entity.id
_entity.type
_entity.pdbx_description
1 polymer ?
#
loop_
_entity_poly.entity_id
_entity_poly.type
_entity_poly.pdbx_seq_one_letter_code
_entity_poly.pdbx_strand_id
1 'polypeptide(L)' 'MTTTWFITGTSSGFGRLLTEHLVARGDRVAATLRRPEVLDDLHA' A
#
# COMPACT_ATOMS: atom_id res chain seq x y z
N MET A 1 -14.13 3.06 11.31
CA MET A 1 -14.67 2.83 9.95
C MET A 1 -13.48 2.60 9.04
N THR A 2 -13.48 1.50 8.29
CA THR A 2 -12.36 1.10 7.41
C THR A 2 -12.57 1.66 6.02
N THR A 3 -11.62 2.48 5.53
CA THR A 3 -11.67 3.01 4.17
C THR A 3 -10.89 2.07 3.22
N THR A 4 -11.38 1.92 1.99
CA THR A 4 -10.68 1.17 0.93
C THR A 4 -10.07 2.15 -0.07
N TRP A 5 -8.78 2.03 -0.34
CA TRP A 5 -7.99 2.91 -1.21
C TRP A 5 -7.55 2.16 -2.47
N PHE A 6 -7.47 2.87 -3.59
CA PHE A 6 -6.83 2.40 -4.81
C PHE A 6 -5.65 3.31 -5.11
N ILE A 7 -4.44 2.75 -5.12
CA ILE A 7 -3.20 3.53 -5.23
C ILE A 7 -2.35 2.93 -6.35
N THR A 8 -1.88 3.80 -7.25
CA THR A 8 -0.94 3.42 -8.31
C THR A 8 0.48 3.89 -7.99
N GLY A 9 1.48 3.17 -8.48
CA GLY A 9 2.88 3.54 -8.27
C GLY A 9 3.34 3.33 -6.82
N THR A 10 3.03 2.18 -6.24
CA THR A 10 3.32 1.87 -4.82
C THR A 10 4.69 1.26 -4.58
N SER A 11 5.51 1.08 -5.61
CA SER A 11 6.83 0.44 -5.50
C SER A 11 7.88 1.27 -4.76
N SER A 12 7.70 2.59 -4.63
CA SER A 12 8.67 3.49 -3.99
C SER A 12 8.08 4.87 -3.68
N GLY A 13 8.84 5.71 -2.98
CA GLY A 13 8.51 7.13 -2.77
C GLY A 13 7.19 7.32 -2.03
N PHE A 14 6.43 8.33 -2.44
CA PHE A 14 5.18 8.70 -1.75
C PHE A 14 4.12 7.59 -1.77
N GLY A 15 3.94 6.91 -2.90
CA GLY A 15 2.94 5.82 -3.01
C GLY A 15 3.22 4.66 -2.05
N ARG A 16 4.51 4.34 -1.82
CA ARG A 16 4.95 3.36 -0.84
C ARG A 16 4.65 3.82 0.59
N LEU A 17 5.11 5.02 0.97
CA LEU A 17 4.91 5.58 2.31
C LEU A 17 3.41 5.71 2.67
N LEU A 18 2.59 6.13 1.71
CA LEU A 18 1.15 6.23 1.90
C LEU A 18 0.52 4.86 2.13
N THR A 19 0.92 3.85 1.33
CA THR A 19 0.43 2.47 1.48
C THR A 19 0.77 1.91 2.86
N GLU A 20 2.01 2.07 3.31
CA GLU A 20 2.46 1.66 4.65
C GLU A 20 1.61 2.29 5.75
N HIS A 21 1.40 3.60 5.68
CA HIS A 21 0.65 4.32 6.71
C HIS A 21 -0.82 3.91 6.75
N LEU A 22 -1.45 3.71 5.59
CA LEU A 22 -2.86 3.31 5.51
C LEU A 22 -3.08 1.89 6.02
N VAL A 23 -2.21 0.95 5.65
CA VAL A 23 -2.27 -0.44 6.16
C VAL A 23 -2.07 -0.44 7.68
N ALA A 24 -1.08 0.29 8.20
CA ALA A 24 -0.85 0.41 9.64
C ALA A 24 -2.03 1.04 10.40
N ARG A 25 -2.82 1.90 9.74
CA ARG A 25 -4.05 2.49 10.28
C ARG A 25 -5.24 1.52 10.28
N GLY A 26 -5.11 0.34 9.67
CA GLY A 26 -6.19 -0.65 9.53
C GLY A 26 -7.12 -0.39 8.34
N ASP A 27 -6.71 0.44 7.39
CA ASP A 27 -7.41 0.60 6.12
C ASP A 27 -7.05 -0.51 5.13
N ARG A 28 -7.86 -0.66 4.08
CA ARG A 28 -7.60 -1.60 2.98
C ARG A 28 -7.00 -0.86 1.80
N VAL A 29 -5.96 -1.40 1.17
CA VAL A 29 -5.32 -0.79 0.01
C VAL A 29 -5.24 -1.78 -1.14
N ALA A 30 -5.78 -1.40 -2.30
CA ALA A 30 -5.52 -2.02 -3.59
C ALA A 30 -4.34 -1.27 -4.24
N ALA A 31 -3.15 -1.83 -4.14
CA ALA A 31 -1.89 -1.24 -4.60
C ALA A 31 -1.51 -1.76 -6.00
N THR A 32 -1.06 -0.88 -6.89
CA THR A 32 -0.50 -1.27 -8.20
C THR A 32 0.99 -0.97 -8.30
N LEU A 33 1.74 -1.92 -8.83
CA LEU A 33 3.18 -1.92 -9.02
C LEU A 33 3.58 -2.99 -10.03
N ARG A 34 4.78 -2.88 -10.60
CA ARG A 34 5.27 -3.83 -11.64
C ARG A 34 5.80 -5.13 -11.05
N ARG A 35 6.25 -5.10 -9.80
CA ARG A 35 6.93 -6.19 -9.08
C ARG A 35 6.27 -6.34 -7.70
N PRO A 36 5.28 -7.25 -7.55
CA PRO A 36 4.53 -7.42 -6.32
C PRO A 36 5.41 -7.68 -5.08
N GLU A 37 6.53 -8.38 -5.28
CA GLU A 37 7.50 -8.74 -4.23
C GLU A 37 8.09 -7.53 -3.49
N VAL A 38 7.99 -6.33 -4.07
CA VAL A 38 8.41 -5.07 -3.43
C VAL A 38 7.58 -4.75 -2.20
N LEU A 39 6.37 -5.29 -2.04
CA LEU A 39 5.51 -5.10 -0.87
C LEU A 39 5.42 -6.35 0.02
N ASP A 40 6.25 -7.38 -0.18
CA ASP A 40 6.17 -8.62 0.63
C ASP A 40 6.46 -8.38 2.11
N ASP A 41 7.18 -7.29 2.43
CA ASP A 41 7.46 -6.85 3.80
C ASP A 41 6.27 -6.12 4.45
N LEU A 42 5.29 -5.69 3.65
CA LEU A 42 4.02 -5.15 4.14
C LEU A 42 3.08 -6.29 4.50
N HIS A 43 3.26 -6.82 5.70
CA HIS A 43 2.32 -7.77 6.29
C HIS A 43 1.06 -7.02 6.76
N ALA A 44 -0.10 -7.49 6.31
CA ALA A 44 -1.41 -7.14 6.87
C ALA A 44 -1.78 -8.09 8.01
#